data_AF-L9WQH3-F1
#
_entry.id   AF-L9WQH3-F1
#
_cell.length_a   1.000
_cell.length_b   1.000
_cell.length_c   1.000
_cell.angle_alpha   90.00
_cell.angle_beta   90.00
_cell.angle_gamma   90.00
#
_symmetry.space_group_name_H-M   'P 1'
#
loop_
_entity.id
_entity.type
_entity.pdbx_description
1 polymer ?
#
loop_
_entity_poly.entity_id
_entity_poly.type
_entity_poly.pdbx_seq_one_letter_code
_entity_poly.pdbx_strand_id
1 'polypeptide(L)'
;MIDYRQGLKIARDVAILARNEQLTLLAAGVAFYGFISLIPLALLGLGITASIGGEALAEQLTDAVSDVLTPSAQELLAETVLDETGRQSATVFGAVGLLWGASRVLRGIDRAFSEVYGTAGSKSLLDTIWDATIVFVVIGFGLTIVAILEVVIRFVPFVGVSVLGPIFVVVGLIVTFLPLYVIFPESGIDVREALPGTVVAAIGWFVLSRTFSLYTAFATEYAVYGALGAVFLVLIWLYIGAIILVFGAILNAVLASRDMDRQLQSPGVRQVPTEAMTDDATGDDEGATEDHAGTGAETGTSARVSARTRDRSDDPEALREEIERLRDRVESFEDNVERRTVKKESLQSELKRYVRRRVRHGHARDWGPYLVLLYGTAMSIAAFYFLSGGWAILALLVVWTSTLGVYVLMVLFGFGISLLDIPGRVRDLVGERRS
;
A
#
# COMPACT_ATOMS: atom_id res chain seq x y z
N MET A 1 -23.20 8.46 22.48
CA MET A 1 -22.57 7.29 23.14
C MET A 1 -22.25 6.30 22.04
N ILE A 2 -20.98 6.17 21.65
CA ILE A 2 -20.56 5.15 20.69
C ILE A 2 -20.72 3.80 21.39
N ASP A 3 -21.56 2.92 20.84
CA ASP A 3 -21.73 1.58 21.38
C ASP A 3 -20.37 0.86 21.31
N TYR A 4 -19.94 0.25 22.41
CA TYR A 4 -18.62 -0.39 22.52
C TYR A 4 -18.37 -1.39 21.38
N ARG A 5 -19.43 -2.05 20.91
CA ARG A 5 -19.41 -2.97 19.77
C ARG A 5 -19.09 -2.28 18.45
N GLN A 6 -19.57 -1.05 18.25
CA GLN A 6 -19.31 -0.27 17.05
C GLN A 6 -17.86 0.23 17.01
N GLY A 7 -17.32 0.67 18.15
CA GLY A 7 -15.91 1.05 18.27
C GLY A 7 -14.96 -0.11 17.97
N LEU A 8 -15.25 -1.31 18.49
CA LEU A 8 -14.50 -2.54 18.20
C LEU A 8 -14.55 -2.92 16.72
N LYS A 9 -15.70 -2.73 16.06
CA LYS A 9 -15.83 -2.98 14.62
C LYS A 9 -14.94 -2.02 13.82
N ILE A 10 -15.03 -0.71 14.09
CA ILE A 10 -14.20 0.30 13.41
C ILE A 10 -12.71 0.02 13.62
N ALA A 11 -12.29 -0.26 14.85
CA ALA A 11 -10.89 -0.57 15.15
C ALA A 11 -10.39 -1.81 14.40
N ARG A 12 -11.22 -2.85 14.32
CA ARG A 12 -10.93 -4.06 13.54
C ARG A 12 -10.80 -3.74 12.05
N ASP A 13 -11.76 -3.00 11.49
CA ASP A 13 -11.79 -2.67 10.07
C ASP A 13 -10.59 -1.79 9.68
N VAL A 14 -10.23 -0.81 10.53
CA VAL A 14 -9.00 -0.01 10.40
C VAL A 14 -7.75 -0.89 10.43
N ALA A 15 -7.65 -1.84 11.37
CA ALA A 15 -6.48 -2.72 11.46
C ALA A 15 -6.35 -3.66 10.25
N ILE A 16 -7.48 -4.16 9.74
CA ILE A 16 -7.51 -4.99 8.53
C ILE A 16 -7.05 -4.17 7.33
N LEU A 17 -7.61 -2.97 7.13
CA LEU A 17 -7.26 -2.12 6.00
C LEU A 17 -5.78 -1.69 6.07
N ALA A 18 -5.29 -1.27 7.25
CA ALA A 18 -3.88 -0.92 7.44
C ALA A 18 -2.91 -2.06 7.12
N ARG A 19 -3.30 -3.30 7.42
CA ARG A 19 -2.49 -4.48 7.09
C ARG A 19 -2.55 -4.79 5.59
N ASN A 20 -3.74 -4.73 4.98
CA ASN A 20 -3.94 -5.04 3.57
C ASN A 20 -3.18 -4.07 2.66
N GLU A 21 -3.25 -2.76 2.96
CA GLU A 21 -2.55 -1.73 2.19
C GLU A 21 -1.09 -1.55 2.60
N GLN A 22 -0.58 -2.40 3.50
CA GLN A 22 0.80 -2.36 3.97
C GLN A 22 1.19 -0.95 4.44
N LEU A 23 0.41 -0.36 5.35
CA LEU A 23 0.57 1.02 5.83
C LEU A 23 2.03 1.35 6.20
N THR A 24 2.76 0.42 6.81
CA THR A 24 4.17 0.59 7.16
C THR A 24 5.06 0.74 5.93
N LEU A 25 4.79 0.02 4.84
CA LEU A 25 5.55 0.12 3.60
C LEU A 25 5.27 1.44 2.88
N LEU A 26 3.99 1.84 2.80
CA LEU A 26 3.59 3.13 2.23
C LEU A 26 4.25 4.29 3.01
N ALA A 27 4.18 4.25 4.34
CA ALA A 27 4.80 5.24 5.21
C ALA A 27 6.34 5.28 5.06
N ALA A 28 6.99 4.12 4.91
CA ALA A 28 8.44 4.05 4.69
C ALA A 28 8.87 4.76 3.40
N GLY A 29 8.10 4.60 2.31
CA GLY A 29 8.35 5.30 1.05
C GLY A 29 8.23 6.83 1.18
N VAL A 30 7.18 7.31 1.85
CA VAL A 30 6.99 8.74 2.13
C VAL A 30 8.14 9.28 2.99
N ALA A 31 8.52 8.56 4.04
CA ALA A 31 9.59 8.97 4.94
C ALA A 31 10.96 9.00 4.24
N PHE A 32 11.24 8.05 3.36
CA PHE A 32 12.47 8.04 2.56
C PHE A 32 12.58 9.27 1.65
N TYR A 33 11.52 9.60 0.91
CA TYR A 33 11.52 10.80 0.07
C TYR A 33 11.58 12.09 0.93
N GLY A 34 10.93 12.08 2.10
CA GLY A 34 10.99 13.18 3.06
C GLY A 34 12.42 13.40 3.54
N PHE A 35 13.12 12.32 3.90
CA PHE A 35 14.50 12.35 4.36
C PHE A 35 15.44 12.90 3.28
N ILE A 36 15.32 12.43 2.04
CA ILE A 36 16.14 12.94 0.92
C ILE A 36 15.89 14.44 0.69
N SER A 37 14.65 14.92 0.88
CA SER A 37 14.32 16.33 0.70
C SER A 37 14.92 17.26 1.77
N LEU A 38 15.42 16.73 2.89
CA LEU A 38 16.06 17.52 3.93
C LEU A 38 17.36 18.15 3.48
N ILE A 39 18.12 17.51 2.58
CA ILE A 39 19.39 18.06 2.10
C ILE A 39 19.16 19.33 1.26
N PRO A 40 18.32 19.33 0.21
CA PRO A 40 17.97 20.56 -0.49
C PRO A 40 17.31 21.62 0.41
N LEU A 41 16.48 21.19 1.38
CA LEU A 41 15.88 22.11 2.35
C LEU A 41 16.93 22.81 3.21
N ALA A 42 17.92 22.06 3.69
CA ALA A 42 19.03 22.60 4.46
C ALA A 42 19.86 23.58 3.63
N LEU A 43 20.19 23.22 2.38
CA LEU A 43 20.92 24.12 1.46
C LEU A 43 20.16 25.41 1.19
N LEU A 44 18.84 25.32 0.93
CA LEU A 44 18.00 26.48 0.73
C LEU A 44 17.94 27.36 1.99
N GLY A 45 17.75 26.74 3.15
CA GLY A 45 17.72 27.42 4.44
C GLY A 45 19.02 28.14 4.74
N LEU A 46 20.17 27.50 4.49
CA LEU A 46 21.50 28.09 4.63
C LEU A 46 21.68 29.28 3.68
N GLY A 47 21.35 29.13 2.39
CA GLY A 47 21.47 30.20 1.40
C GLY A 47 20.63 31.43 1.75
N ILE A 48 19.36 31.23 2.16
CA ILE A 48 18.46 32.32 2.60
C ILE A 48 18.99 32.97 3.88
N THR A 49 19.37 32.16 4.87
CA THR A 49 19.80 32.66 6.19
C THR A 49 21.11 33.44 6.07
N ALA A 50 22.09 32.96 5.30
CA ALA A 50 23.34 33.66 5.05
C ALA A 50 23.15 34.94 4.22
N SER A 51 22.15 34.97 3.33
CA SER A 51 21.83 36.17 2.54
C SER A 51 21.17 37.27 3.39
N ILE A 52 20.31 36.89 4.35
CA ILE A 52 19.60 37.86 5.22
C ILE A 52 20.46 38.25 6.43
N GLY A 53 21.17 37.30 7.03
CA GLY A 53 21.91 37.45 8.28
C GLY A 53 23.34 37.99 8.13
N GLY A 54 23.90 37.99 6.92
CA GLY A 54 25.28 38.40 6.65
C GLY A 54 26.33 37.46 7.26
N GLU A 55 27.60 37.89 7.19
CA GLU A 55 28.78 37.09 7.58
C GLU A 55 28.75 36.63 9.05
N ALA A 56 28.24 37.45 9.97
CA ALA A 56 28.19 37.11 11.41
C ALA A 56 27.25 35.93 11.73
N LEU A 57 26.15 35.78 10.99
CA LEU A 57 25.19 34.69 11.19
C LEU A 57 25.65 33.42 10.46
N ALA A 58 26.35 33.61 9.35
CA ALA A 58 27.08 32.60 8.60
C ALA A 58 28.20 31.91 9.43
N GLU A 59 29.00 32.70 10.16
CA GLU A 59 30.04 32.18 11.06
C GLU A 59 29.42 31.39 12.22
N GLN A 60 28.36 31.91 12.87
CA GLN A 60 27.66 31.18 13.93
C GLN A 60 27.07 29.85 13.45
N LEU A 61 26.53 29.80 12.23
CA LEU A 61 26.04 28.56 11.64
C LEU A 61 27.18 27.57 11.43
N THR A 62 28.32 28.03 10.90
CA THR A 62 29.49 27.20 10.61
C THR A 62 30.08 26.61 11.91
N ASP A 63 30.22 27.43 12.94
CA ASP A 63 30.68 27.00 14.26
C ASP A 63 29.74 25.97 14.89
N ALA A 64 28.41 26.17 14.78
CA ALA A 64 27.41 25.29 15.36
C ALA A 64 27.39 23.87 14.77
N VAL A 65 27.82 23.70 13.51
CA VAL A 65 27.89 22.37 12.86
C VAL A 65 29.31 21.83 12.70
N SER A 66 30.34 22.59 13.10
CA SER A 66 31.75 22.20 13.00
C SER A 66 32.05 20.88 13.74
N ASP A 67 31.48 20.67 14.92
CA ASP A 67 31.68 19.44 15.71
C ASP A 67 31.04 18.18 15.09
N VAL A 68 30.14 18.35 14.12
CA VAL A 68 29.35 17.26 13.52
C VAL A 68 29.81 16.95 12.09
N LEU A 69 30.34 17.95 11.38
CA LEU A 69 30.76 17.83 10.00
C LEU A 69 32.21 17.38 9.87
N THR A 70 32.50 16.62 8.81
CA THR A 70 33.89 16.30 8.43
C THR A 70 34.60 17.56 7.94
N PRO A 71 35.95 17.62 7.98
CA PRO A 71 36.70 18.78 7.51
C PRO A 71 36.31 19.21 6.08
N SER A 72 36.12 18.24 5.18
CA SER A 72 35.66 18.52 3.80
C SER A 72 34.24 19.09 3.75
N ALA A 73 33.34 18.64 4.62
CA ALA A 73 31.98 19.17 4.67
C ALA A 73 31.93 20.58 5.29
N GLN A 74 32.81 20.88 6.25
CA GLN A 74 32.98 22.22 6.80
C GLN A 74 33.52 23.20 5.75
N GLU A 75 34.51 22.78 4.96
CA GLU A 75 35.09 23.59 3.88
C GLU A 75 34.03 23.91 2.81
N LEU A 76 33.27 22.91 2.39
CA LEU A 76 32.13 23.10 1.48
C LEU A 76 31.06 24.03 2.08
N LEU A 77 30.77 23.91 3.38
CA LEU A 77 29.79 24.77 4.05
C LEU A 77 30.28 26.21 4.10
N ALA A 78 31.54 26.44 4.45
CA ALA A 78 32.17 27.75 4.46
C ALA A 78 32.16 28.40 3.07
N GLU A 79 32.50 27.64 2.01
CA GLU A 79 32.39 28.11 0.62
C GLU A 79 30.94 28.46 0.24
N THR A 80 29.98 27.63 0.65
CA THR A 80 28.55 27.84 0.39
C THR A 80 27.98 29.07 1.09
N VAL A 81 28.51 29.41 2.26
CA VAL A 81 27.92 30.38 3.19
C VAL A 81 28.65 31.74 3.18
N LEU A 82 29.98 31.74 3.02
CA LEU A 82 30.81 32.96 3.03
C LEU A 82 31.00 33.58 1.64
N ASP A 83 30.97 32.77 0.57
CA ASP A 83 31.05 33.29 -0.79
C ASP A 83 29.67 33.71 -1.33
N GLU A 84 29.62 34.82 -2.07
CA GLU A 84 28.38 35.32 -2.67
C GLU A 84 27.86 34.38 -3.77
N THR A 85 28.76 33.83 -4.58
CA THR A 85 28.40 32.85 -5.62
C THR A 85 27.97 31.54 -4.97
N GLY A 86 28.66 31.12 -3.91
CA GLY A 86 28.26 30.03 -3.01
C GLY A 86 26.82 30.16 -2.53
N ARG A 87 26.45 31.29 -1.89
CA ARG A 87 25.08 31.52 -1.36
C ARG A 87 24.01 31.50 -2.44
N GLN A 88 24.27 32.13 -3.59
CA GLN A 88 23.32 32.15 -4.71
C GLN A 88 23.13 30.74 -5.27
N SER A 89 24.22 30.00 -5.47
CA SER A 89 24.17 28.62 -5.97
C SER A 89 23.43 27.70 -4.99
N ALA A 90 23.70 27.80 -3.69
CA ALA A 90 23.02 27.06 -2.63
C ALA A 90 21.51 27.31 -2.60
N THR A 91 21.12 28.58 -2.77
CA THR A 91 19.70 28.98 -2.82
C THR A 91 19.03 28.41 -4.07
N VAL A 92 19.66 28.50 -5.24
CA VAL A 92 19.09 27.99 -6.50
C VAL A 92 19.02 26.46 -6.50
N PHE A 93 20.12 25.77 -6.20
CA PHE A 93 20.16 24.30 -6.14
C PHE A 93 19.29 23.76 -5.00
N GLY A 94 19.29 24.42 -3.84
CA GLY A 94 18.42 24.11 -2.73
C GLY A 94 16.95 24.24 -3.11
N ALA A 95 16.56 25.34 -3.78
CA ALA A 95 15.18 25.54 -4.26
C ALA A 95 14.77 24.49 -5.29
N VAL A 96 15.58 24.24 -6.31
CA VAL A 96 15.28 23.25 -7.36
C VAL A 96 15.21 21.84 -6.76
N GLY A 97 16.18 21.48 -5.93
CA GLY A 97 16.22 20.19 -5.25
C GLY A 97 15.05 20.00 -4.28
N LEU A 98 14.65 21.06 -3.57
CA LEU A 98 13.51 21.02 -2.67
C LEU A 98 12.20 20.88 -3.43
N LEU A 99 12.02 21.60 -4.55
CA LEU A 99 10.85 21.43 -5.42
C LEU A 99 10.75 19.98 -5.94
N TRP A 100 11.88 19.41 -6.36
CA TRP A 100 11.93 18.01 -6.79
C TRP A 100 11.63 17.04 -5.64
N GLY A 101 12.23 17.24 -4.48
CA GLY A 101 12.04 16.40 -3.28
C GLY A 101 10.60 16.49 -2.75
N ALA A 102 10.06 17.69 -2.61
CA ALA A 102 8.67 17.93 -2.22
C ALA A 102 7.70 17.27 -3.20
N SER A 103 7.94 17.39 -4.52
CA SER A 103 7.14 16.69 -5.54
C SER A 103 7.16 15.17 -5.38
N ARG A 104 8.28 14.57 -4.96
CA ARG A 104 8.38 13.14 -4.67
C ARG A 104 7.61 12.74 -3.41
N VAL A 105 7.73 13.52 -2.34
CA VAL A 105 7.00 13.31 -1.08
C VAL A 105 5.50 13.38 -1.31
N LEU A 106 5.02 14.44 -1.97
CA LEU A 106 3.60 14.62 -2.26
C LEU A 106 3.07 13.49 -3.13
N ARG A 107 3.81 13.06 -4.16
CA ARG A 107 3.44 11.87 -4.95
C ARG A 107 3.41 10.58 -4.13
N GLY A 108 4.30 10.44 -3.15
CA GLY A 108 4.29 9.31 -2.22
C GLY A 108 3.04 9.30 -1.35
N ILE A 109 2.64 10.46 -0.82
CA ILE A 109 1.43 10.62 -0.01
C ILE A 109 0.18 10.40 -0.87
N ASP A 110 0.12 11.02 -2.05
CA ASP A 110 -0.96 10.85 -3.02
C ASP A 110 -1.18 9.37 -3.34
N ARG A 111 -0.11 8.66 -3.71
CA ARG A 111 -0.17 7.21 -3.96
C ARG A 111 -0.64 6.43 -2.74
N ALA A 112 -0.16 6.75 -1.55
CA ALA A 112 -0.61 6.09 -0.33
C ALA A 112 -2.10 6.31 -0.07
N PHE A 113 -2.61 7.53 -0.33
CA PHE A 113 -4.02 7.87 -0.17
C PHE A 113 -4.86 7.18 -1.25
N SER A 114 -4.49 7.27 -2.53
CA SER A 114 -5.22 6.58 -3.62
C SER A 114 -5.28 5.06 -3.40
N GLU A 115 -4.21 4.44 -2.87
CA GLU A 115 -4.23 3.01 -2.53
C GLU A 115 -5.25 2.72 -1.41
N VAL A 116 -5.24 3.51 -0.34
CA VAL A 116 -6.19 3.41 0.79
C VAL A 116 -7.64 3.58 0.35
N TYR A 117 -7.92 4.54 -0.54
CA TYR A 117 -9.27 4.79 -1.06
C TYR A 117 -9.65 3.90 -2.25
N GLY A 118 -8.75 3.05 -2.75
CA GLY A 118 -9.00 2.19 -3.90
C GLY A 118 -9.15 2.91 -5.23
N THR A 119 -8.70 4.17 -5.31
CA THR A 119 -8.77 5.01 -6.51
C THR A 119 -7.45 5.00 -7.28
N ALA A 120 -6.74 3.87 -7.32
CA ALA A 120 -5.49 3.74 -8.07
C ALA A 120 -5.75 3.70 -9.59
N GLY A 121 -6.30 4.79 -10.14
CA GLY A 121 -6.47 5.03 -11.56
C GLY A 121 -5.22 5.68 -12.17
N SER A 122 -5.10 5.64 -13.50
CA SER A 122 -4.03 6.32 -14.23
C SER A 122 -4.28 7.84 -14.25
N LYS A 123 -3.79 8.55 -13.23
CA LYS A 123 -3.72 10.01 -13.23
C LYS A 123 -2.89 10.51 -14.42
N SER A 124 -3.37 11.57 -15.07
CA SER A 124 -2.53 12.37 -15.95
C SER A 124 -1.37 12.96 -15.16
N LEU A 125 -0.19 13.05 -15.78
CA LEU A 125 0.96 13.75 -15.17
C LEU A 125 0.61 15.20 -14.82
N LEU A 126 -0.30 15.82 -15.58
CA LEU A 126 -0.72 17.20 -15.37
C LEU A 126 -1.56 17.36 -14.10
N ASP A 127 -2.51 16.45 -13.86
CA ASP A 127 -3.37 16.47 -12.65
C ASP A 127 -2.52 16.26 -11.40
N THR A 128 -1.57 15.32 -11.47
CA THR A 128 -0.63 15.06 -10.37
C THR A 128 0.21 16.29 -10.03
N ILE A 129 0.65 17.06 -11.04
CA ILE A 129 1.44 18.29 -10.83
C ILE A 129 0.56 19.40 -10.25
N TRP A 130 -0.68 19.54 -10.72
CA TRP A 130 -1.63 20.53 -10.20
C TRP A 130 -1.99 20.25 -8.74
N ASP A 131 -2.34 19.01 -8.40
CA ASP A 131 -2.65 18.61 -7.02
C ASP A 131 -1.46 18.85 -6.09
N ALA A 132 -0.26 18.45 -6.52
CA ALA A 132 0.96 18.70 -5.77
C ALA A 132 1.24 20.20 -5.58
N THR A 133 0.96 21.03 -6.59
CA THR A 133 1.17 22.48 -6.51
C THR A 133 0.18 23.13 -5.55
N ILE A 134 -1.10 22.78 -5.64
CA ILE A 134 -2.14 23.29 -4.73
C ILE A 134 -1.79 22.90 -3.30
N VAL A 135 -1.46 21.64 -3.07
CA VAL A 135 -1.08 21.16 -1.74
C VAL A 135 0.18 21.86 -1.22
N PHE A 136 1.20 22.06 -2.06
CA PHE A 136 2.40 22.80 -1.68
C PHE A 136 2.08 24.24 -1.23
N VAL A 137 1.25 24.94 -2.00
CA VAL A 137 0.82 26.32 -1.67
C VAL A 137 0.05 26.34 -0.35
N VAL A 138 -0.88 25.40 -0.15
CA VAL A 138 -1.71 25.39 1.06
C VAL A 138 -0.90 24.98 2.29
N ILE A 139 0.02 24.01 2.18
CA ILE A 139 0.94 23.67 3.28
C ILE A 139 1.86 24.86 3.59
N GLY A 140 2.42 25.52 2.57
CA GLY A 140 3.28 26.69 2.75
C GLY A 140 2.55 27.84 3.45
N PHE A 141 1.30 28.10 3.07
CA PHE A 141 0.45 29.09 3.72
C PHE A 141 0.08 28.68 5.16
N GLY A 142 -0.27 27.41 5.39
CA GLY A 142 -0.56 26.86 6.72
C GLY A 142 0.62 26.98 7.67
N LEU A 143 1.83 26.61 7.22
CA LEU A 143 3.06 26.76 7.99
C LEU A 143 3.37 28.23 8.30
N THR A 144 3.13 29.14 7.36
CA THR A 144 3.32 30.58 7.56
C THR A 144 2.35 31.12 8.60
N ILE A 145 1.08 30.72 8.56
CA ILE A 145 0.09 31.08 9.60
C ILE A 145 0.53 30.58 10.97
N VAL A 146 0.97 29.32 11.07
CA VAL A 146 1.44 28.76 12.34
C VAL A 146 2.65 29.53 12.86
N ALA A 147 3.62 29.86 12.01
CA ALA A 147 4.79 30.65 12.40
C ALA A 147 4.42 32.06 12.87
N ILE A 148 3.53 32.75 12.15
CA ILE A 148 3.02 34.08 12.55
C ILE A 148 2.29 33.97 13.90
N LEU A 149 1.46 32.93 14.07
CA LEU A 149 0.70 32.74 15.29
C LEU A 149 1.60 32.48 16.51
N GLU A 150 2.66 31.67 16.36
CA GLU A 150 3.67 31.49 17.40
C GLU A 150 4.35 32.80 17.80
N VAL A 151 4.72 33.62 16.81
CA VAL A 151 5.32 34.93 17.05
C VAL A 151 4.34 35.83 17.80
N VAL A 152 3.10 35.93 17.35
CA VAL A 152 2.06 36.75 17.99
C VAL A 152 1.80 36.30 19.43
N ILE A 153 1.69 34.99 19.69
CA ILE A 153 1.48 34.45 21.05
C ILE A 153 2.63 34.84 21.99
N ARG A 154 3.88 34.89 21.50
CA ARG A 154 5.04 35.32 22.29
C ARG A 154 4.93 36.78 22.76
N PHE A 155 4.23 37.64 22.02
CA PHE A 155 4.08 39.07 22.32
C PHE A 155 2.78 39.43 23.03
N VAL A 156 1.83 38.51 23.19
CA VAL A 156 0.55 38.77 23.89
C VAL A 156 0.58 38.11 25.27
N PRO A 157 0.88 38.87 26.35
CA PRO A 157 1.07 38.33 27.70
C PRO A 157 -0.20 37.79 28.38
N PHE A 158 -1.38 37.98 27.75
CA PHE A 158 -2.69 37.61 28.30
C PHE A 158 -3.32 36.36 27.69
N VAL A 159 -2.73 35.77 26.63
CA VAL A 159 -3.19 34.47 26.14
C VAL A 159 -2.66 33.44 27.12
N GLY A 160 -3.53 32.69 27.80
CA GLY A 160 -3.15 31.63 28.72
C GLY A 160 -2.24 30.59 28.05
N VAL A 161 -0.94 30.84 28.11
CA VAL A 161 0.11 30.21 27.30
C VAL A 161 0.23 28.71 27.55
N SER A 162 -0.25 28.25 28.70
CA SER A 162 -0.19 26.85 29.12
C SER A 162 -1.33 25.98 28.57
N VAL A 163 -2.49 26.53 28.22
CA VAL A 163 -3.65 25.73 27.74
C VAL A 163 -4.04 26.07 26.31
N LEU A 164 -4.02 27.36 25.93
CA LEU A 164 -4.43 27.77 24.58
C LEU A 164 -3.36 27.49 23.54
N GLY A 165 -2.07 27.55 23.90
CA GLY A 165 -0.95 27.28 22.99
C GLY A 165 -1.05 25.92 22.28
N PRO A 166 -1.19 24.79 23.02
CA PRO A 166 -1.39 23.46 22.42
C PRO A 166 -2.60 23.39 21.47
N ILE A 167 -3.72 24.04 21.84
CA ILE A 167 -4.93 24.04 21.01
C ILE A 167 -4.67 24.75 19.69
N PHE A 168 -4.02 25.92 19.71
CA PHE A 168 -3.68 26.66 18.49
C PHE A 168 -2.74 25.86 17.57
N VAL A 169 -1.76 25.14 18.13
CA VAL A 169 -0.89 24.27 17.34
C VAL A 169 -1.68 23.15 16.67
N VAL A 170 -2.56 22.47 17.41
CA VAL A 170 -3.40 21.41 16.85
C VAL A 170 -4.34 21.95 15.78
N VAL A 171 -4.95 23.12 16.00
CA VAL A 171 -5.81 23.78 14.99
C VAL A 171 -5.00 24.14 13.74
N GLY A 172 -3.79 24.68 13.89
CA GLY A 172 -2.89 24.96 12.78
C GLY A 172 -2.51 23.71 11.99
N LEU A 173 -2.24 22.60 12.69
CA LEU A 173 -2.00 21.29 12.06
C LEU A 173 -3.24 20.77 11.32
N ILE A 174 -4.45 20.93 11.87
CA ILE A 174 -5.69 20.56 11.17
C ILE A 174 -5.82 21.37 9.88
N VAL A 175 -5.64 22.70 9.94
CA VAL A 175 -5.71 23.56 8.75
C VAL A 175 -4.67 23.18 7.70
N THR A 176 -3.47 22.78 8.15
CA THR A 176 -2.36 22.38 7.27
C THR A 176 -2.59 21.01 6.63
N PHE A 177 -3.14 20.05 7.39
CA PHE A 177 -3.33 18.68 6.91
C PHE A 177 -4.64 18.48 6.15
N LEU A 178 -5.73 19.17 6.51
CA LEU A 178 -7.05 18.99 5.88
C LEU A 178 -7.03 18.98 4.34
N PRO A 179 -6.29 19.86 3.64
CA PRO A 179 -6.20 19.83 2.18
C PRO A 179 -5.66 18.50 1.64
N LEU A 180 -4.68 17.88 2.32
CA LEU A 180 -4.15 16.57 1.93
C LEU A 180 -5.25 15.50 1.91
N TYR A 181 -6.19 15.59 2.85
CA TYR A 181 -7.26 14.61 3.04
C TYR A 181 -8.48 14.86 2.13
N VAL A 182 -8.59 16.04 1.55
CA VAL A 182 -9.69 16.40 0.64
C VAL A 182 -9.24 16.31 -0.83
N ILE A 183 -8.00 16.69 -1.14
CA ILE A 183 -7.51 16.83 -2.51
C ILE A 183 -6.92 15.52 -3.03
N PHE A 184 -6.09 14.82 -2.26
CA PHE A 184 -5.43 13.60 -2.75
C PHE A 184 -6.38 12.42 -3.00
N PRO A 185 -7.42 12.20 -2.17
CA PRO A 185 -8.40 11.17 -2.48
C PRO A 185 -9.24 11.56 -3.70
N GLU A 186 -9.06 10.84 -4.80
CA GLU A 186 -9.74 11.10 -6.09
C GLU A 186 -11.25 10.80 -6.05
N SER A 187 -11.73 10.24 -4.96
CA SER A 187 -13.12 9.83 -4.80
C SER A 187 -14.04 10.99 -4.38
N GLY A 188 -13.57 12.24 -4.37
CA GLY A 188 -14.36 13.42 -4.01
C GLY A 188 -14.85 13.35 -2.57
N ILE A 189 -13.92 13.49 -1.63
CA ILE A 189 -14.21 13.40 -0.19
C ILE A 189 -14.71 14.75 0.31
N ASP A 190 -15.88 14.75 0.94
CA ASP A 190 -16.40 15.94 1.60
C ASP A 190 -15.51 16.32 2.79
N VAL A 191 -15.38 17.62 3.05
CA VAL A 191 -14.59 18.14 4.19
C VAL A 191 -15.01 17.50 5.53
N ARG A 192 -16.30 17.18 5.68
CA ARG A 192 -16.84 16.52 6.88
C ARG A 192 -16.37 15.07 7.03
N GLU A 193 -16.20 14.36 5.93
CA GLU A 193 -15.67 13.00 5.89
C GLU A 193 -14.15 12.98 6.13
N ALA A 194 -13.45 14.03 5.68
CA ALA A 194 -12.00 14.18 5.86
C ALA A 194 -11.59 14.58 7.30
N LEU A 195 -12.49 15.24 8.03
CA LEU A 195 -12.18 15.87 9.32
C LEU A 195 -11.73 14.91 10.42
N PRO A 196 -12.39 13.75 10.68
CA PRO A 196 -12.04 12.88 11.80
C PRO A 196 -10.59 12.37 11.75
N GLY A 197 -10.15 11.89 10.59
CA GLY A 197 -8.80 11.42 10.32
C GLY A 197 -7.78 12.54 10.33
N THR A 198 -8.15 13.73 9.84
CA THR A 198 -7.30 14.93 9.93
C THR A 198 -7.04 15.31 11.39
N VAL A 199 -8.07 15.28 12.24
CA VAL A 199 -7.95 15.56 13.69
C VAL A 199 -7.06 14.52 14.36
N VAL A 200 -7.24 13.23 14.07
CA VAL A 200 -6.39 12.17 14.61
C VAL A 200 -4.94 12.36 14.17
N ALA A 201 -4.70 12.71 12.92
CA ALA A 201 -3.36 12.97 12.41
C ALA A 201 -2.72 14.22 13.04
N ALA A 202 -3.47 15.30 13.21
CA ALA A 202 -3.00 16.52 13.87
C ALA A 202 -2.64 16.27 15.34
N ILE A 203 -3.49 15.55 16.08
CA ILE A 203 -3.21 15.17 17.48
C ILE A 203 -2.00 14.23 17.55
N GLY A 204 -1.94 13.21 16.69
CA GLY A 204 -0.83 12.28 16.62
C GLY A 204 0.49 12.99 16.32
N TRP A 205 0.48 13.93 15.37
CA TRP A 205 1.65 14.74 15.02
C TRP A 205 2.08 15.65 16.16
N PHE A 206 1.12 16.29 16.84
CA PHE A 206 1.40 17.08 18.04
C PHE A 206 2.06 16.22 19.12
N VAL A 207 1.50 15.05 19.44
CA VAL A 207 2.09 14.11 20.40
C VAL A 207 3.49 13.67 19.96
N LEU A 208 3.68 13.34 18.68
CA LEU A 208 4.99 12.99 18.12
C LEU A 208 6.00 14.12 18.31
N SER A 209 5.61 15.38 18.06
CA SER A 209 6.49 16.54 18.25
C SER A 209 6.87 16.75 19.73
N ARG A 210 5.95 16.52 20.66
CA ARG A 210 6.21 16.60 22.10
C ARG A 210 7.13 15.48 22.57
N THR A 211 6.90 14.25 22.10
CA THR A 211 7.77 13.11 22.36
C THR A 211 9.17 13.34 21.82
N PHE A 212 9.30 13.88 20.61
CA PHE A 212 10.59 14.22 20.02
C PHE A 212 11.33 15.28 20.83
N SER A 213 10.64 16.37 21.21
CA SER A 213 11.22 17.42 22.05
C SER A 213 11.66 16.93 23.43
N LEU A 214 10.89 16.01 24.02
CA LEU A 214 11.25 15.39 25.30
C LEU A 214 12.48 14.48 25.14
N TYR A 215 12.49 13.66 24.08
CA TYR A 215 13.61 12.79 23.76
C TYR A 215 14.91 13.59 23.57
N THR A 216 14.90 14.66 22.77
CA THR A 216 16.12 15.44 22.51
C THR A 216 16.63 16.15 23.76
N ALA A 217 15.75 16.55 24.68
CA ALA A 217 16.14 17.14 25.96
C ALA A 217 16.93 16.17 26.87
N PHE A 218 16.65 14.86 26.77
CA PHE A 218 17.38 13.83 27.51
C PHE A 218 18.55 13.22 26.72
N ALA A 219 18.43 13.17 25.39
CA ALA A 219 19.42 12.52 24.51
C ALA A 219 20.76 13.25 24.47
N THR A 220 20.79 14.56 24.70
CA THR A 220 22.04 15.34 24.82
C THR A 220 22.96 14.85 25.93
N GLU A 221 22.41 14.17 26.95
CA GLU A 221 23.17 13.62 28.08
C GLU A 221 23.77 12.23 27.78
N TYR A 222 23.30 11.53 26.73
CA TYR A 222 23.65 10.15 26.41
C TYR A 222 23.93 9.93 24.91
N ALA A 223 24.57 10.90 24.24
CA ALA A 223 24.83 10.84 22.79
C ALA A 223 25.89 9.78 22.41
N VAL A 224 25.54 8.50 22.46
CA VAL A 224 26.44 7.36 22.16
C VAL A 224 26.74 7.24 20.65
N TYR A 225 25.87 7.75 19.78
CA TYR A 225 25.91 7.50 18.32
C TYR A 225 26.22 8.73 17.45
N GLY A 226 26.51 9.90 18.04
CA GLY A 226 26.90 11.12 17.31
C GLY A 226 25.97 11.47 16.13
N ALA A 227 26.57 11.92 15.02
CA ALA A 227 25.85 12.31 13.79
C ALA A 227 24.99 11.18 13.19
N LEU A 228 25.44 9.92 13.29
CA LEU A 228 24.70 8.77 12.75
C LEU A 228 23.39 8.54 13.54
N GLY A 229 23.44 8.71 14.85
CA GLY A 229 22.25 8.66 15.71
C GLY A 229 21.22 9.72 15.34
N ALA A 230 21.67 10.94 15.03
CA ALA A 230 20.80 12.03 14.58
C ALA A 230 20.09 11.69 13.26
N VAL A 231 20.81 11.12 12.29
CA VAL A 231 20.23 10.67 11.02
C VAL A 231 19.14 9.61 11.23
N PHE A 232 19.43 8.58 12.03
CA PHE A 232 18.44 7.54 12.35
C PHE A 232 17.23 8.09 13.09
N LEU A 233 17.45 9.00 14.04
CA LEU A 233 16.37 9.63 14.79
C LEU A 233 15.43 10.42 13.88
N VAL A 234 15.99 11.23 12.97
CA VAL A 234 15.20 12.00 11.99
C VAL A 234 14.42 11.06 11.07
N LEU A 235 15.03 9.96 10.61
CA LEU A 235 14.36 8.98 9.76
C LEU A 235 13.20 8.30 10.49
N ILE A 236 13.37 7.92 11.76
CA ILE A 236 12.31 7.35 12.60
C ILE A 236 11.20 8.37 12.83
N TRP A 237 11.55 9.63 13.10
CA TRP A 237 10.58 10.70 13.28
C TRP A 237 9.73 10.91 12.02
N LEU A 238 10.35 10.99 10.85
CA LEU A 238 9.66 11.06 9.56
C LEU A 238 8.79 9.84 9.30
N TYR A 239 9.28 8.64 9.65
CA TYR A 239 8.56 7.39 9.48
C TYR A 239 7.29 7.34 10.33
N ILE A 240 7.39 7.66 11.62
CA ILE A 240 6.21 7.71 12.51
C ILE A 240 5.24 8.80 12.06
N GLY A 241 5.76 9.96 11.63
CA GLY A 241 4.95 11.04 11.06
C GLY A 241 4.15 10.58 9.83
N ALA A 242 4.80 9.87 8.91
CA ALA A 242 4.15 9.30 7.74
C ALA A 242 3.10 8.24 8.11
N ILE A 243 3.37 7.38 9.11
CA ILE A 243 2.39 6.42 9.64
C ILE A 243 1.14 7.17 10.13
N ILE A 244 1.32 8.23 10.92
CA ILE A 244 0.20 9.01 11.47
C ILE A 244 -0.66 9.61 10.35
N LEU A 245 -0.04 10.13 9.30
CA LEU A 245 -0.75 10.68 8.14
C LEU A 245 -1.52 9.60 7.37
N VAL A 246 -0.89 8.48 7.03
CA VAL A 246 -1.57 7.40 6.29
C VAL A 246 -2.67 6.76 7.15
N PHE A 247 -2.43 6.61 8.46
CA PHE A 247 -3.41 6.09 9.40
C PHE A 247 -4.67 6.95 9.47
N GLY A 248 -4.53 8.28 9.46
CA GLY A 248 -5.68 9.17 9.37
C GLY A 248 -6.53 8.91 8.12
N ALA A 249 -5.88 8.67 6.97
CA ALA A 249 -6.59 8.42 5.71
C ALA A 249 -7.39 7.10 5.79
N ILE A 250 -6.80 6.06 6.38
CA ILE A 250 -7.46 4.78 6.63
C ILE A 250 -8.67 4.96 7.55
N LEU A 251 -8.52 5.75 8.61
CA LEU A 251 -9.63 6.03 9.52
C LEU A 251 -10.79 6.70 8.78
N ASN A 252 -10.51 7.68 7.92
CA ASN A 252 -11.53 8.33 7.11
C ASN A 252 -12.19 7.37 6.12
N ALA A 253 -11.41 6.53 5.44
CA ALA A 253 -11.94 5.53 4.51
C ALA A 253 -12.93 4.57 5.19
N VAL A 254 -12.60 4.09 6.40
CA VAL A 254 -13.47 3.21 7.19
C VAL A 254 -14.70 3.95 7.73
N LEU A 255 -14.55 5.18 8.21
CA LEU A 255 -15.68 5.97 8.72
C LEU A 255 -16.67 6.37 7.62
N ALA A 256 -16.16 6.63 6.42
CA ALA A 256 -16.97 6.89 5.23
C ALA A 256 -17.50 5.60 4.57
N SER A 257 -17.22 4.42 5.14
CA SER A 257 -17.57 3.09 4.57
C SER A 257 -17.04 2.84 3.15
N ARG A 258 -16.03 3.60 2.72
CA ARG A 258 -15.42 3.49 1.38
C ARG A 258 -14.52 2.26 1.26
N ASP A 259 -14.12 1.65 2.37
CA ASP A 259 -13.43 0.35 2.39
C ASP A 259 -14.33 -0.80 1.89
N MET A 260 -15.64 -0.72 2.16
CA MET A 260 -16.64 -1.68 1.68
C MET A 260 -16.87 -1.53 0.17
N ASP A 261 -17.04 -0.29 -0.30
CA ASP A 261 -17.20 -0.01 -1.73
C ASP A 261 -15.96 -0.41 -2.53
N ARG A 262 -14.76 -0.27 -1.95
CA ARG A 262 -13.52 -0.83 -2.51
C ARG A 262 -13.58 -2.35 -2.63
N GLN A 263 -14.07 -3.09 -1.63
CA GLN A 263 -14.18 -4.56 -1.75
C GLN A 263 -15.13 -4.98 -2.88
N LEU A 264 -16.12 -4.15 -3.21
CA LEU A 264 -17.05 -4.39 -4.31
C LEU A 264 -16.49 -3.95 -5.68
N GLN A 265 -15.65 -2.91 -5.72
CA GLN A 265 -15.05 -2.36 -6.94
C GLN A 265 -13.70 -2.97 -7.30
N SER A 266 -12.97 -3.50 -6.31
CA SER A 266 -11.77 -4.30 -6.56
C SER A 266 -12.25 -5.48 -7.41
N PRO A 267 -11.73 -5.68 -8.64
CA PRO A 267 -11.97 -6.91 -9.36
C PRO A 267 -11.40 -7.97 -8.44
N GLY A 268 -12.29 -8.67 -7.70
CA GLY A 268 -11.89 -9.66 -6.71
C GLY A 268 -10.85 -10.51 -7.40
N VAL A 269 -9.66 -10.61 -6.79
CA VAL A 269 -8.49 -11.35 -7.29
C VAL A 269 -9.01 -12.36 -8.28
N ARG A 270 -8.85 -12.07 -9.57
CA ARG A 270 -9.27 -12.97 -10.64
C ARG A 270 -8.38 -14.18 -10.39
N GLN A 271 -8.85 -15.11 -9.56
CA GLN A 271 -8.50 -16.49 -9.68
C GLN A 271 -8.97 -16.76 -11.09
N VAL A 272 -8.04 -16.64 -12.03
CA VAL A 272 -8.20 -17.17 -13.37
C VAL A 272 -8.83 -18.53 -13.14
N PRO A 273 -10.08 -18.77 -13.57
CA PRO A 273 -10.60 -20.10 -13.55
C PRO A 273 -9.63 -20.85 -14.44
N THR A 274 -8.70 -21.60 -13.85
CA THR A 274 -8.08 -22.72 -14.55
C THR A 274 -9.18 -23.78 -14.63
N GLU A 275 -10.24 -23.47 -15.37
CA GLU A 275 -10.96 -24.47 -16.13
C GLU A 275 -9.99 -24.87 -17.23
N ALA A 276 -9.04 -25.72 -16.86
CA ALA A 276 -8.47 -26.64 -17.80
C ALA A 276 -9.66 -27.47 -18.29
N MET A 277 -10.09 -27.17 -19.51
CA MET A 277 -10.72 -28.14 -20.39
C MET A 277 -9.74 -29.31 -20.48
N THR A 278 -9.95 -30.35 -19.68
CA THR A 278 -9.44 -31.68 -19.99
C THR A 278 -10.52 -32.35 -20.83
N ASP A 279 -10.40 -32.15 -22.13
CA ASP A 279 -11.04 -33.01 -23.11
C ASP A 279 -10.31 -34.35 -23.06
N ASP A 280 -10.98 -35.37 -22.50
CA ASP A 280 -10.57 -36.76 -22.62
C ASP A 280 -11.77 -37.52 -23.18
N ALA A 281 -12.00 -37.31 -24.48
CA ALA A 281 -12.89 -38.12 -25.30
C ALA A 281 -12.02 -38.87 -26.32
N THR A 282 -11.57 -40.05 -25.92
CA THR A 282 -11.02 -41.05 -26.83
C THR A 282 -12.14 -41.98 -27.26
N GLY A 283 -12.35 -42.13 -28.58
CA GLY A 283 -12.78 -43.39 -29.19
C GLY A 283 -14.19 -43.47 -29.76
N ASP A 284 -14.21 -43.53 -31.10
CA ASP A 284 -15.00 -44.47 -31.92
C ASP A 284 -16.39 -44.06 -32.47
N ASP A 285 -16.32 -43.59 -33.73
CA ASP A 285 -16.83 -44.27 -34.93
C ASP A 285 -18.27 -44.05 -35.44
N GLU A 286 -18.33 -43.99 -36.78
CA GLU A 286 -19.49 -44.07 -37.72
C GLU A 286 -20.51 -42.91 -37.68
N GLY A 287 -20.94 -42.26 -38.77
CA GLY A 287 -20.84 -42.47 -40.20
C GLY A 287 -22.00 -41.71 -40.87
N ALA A 288 -21.76 -41.18 -42.07
CA ALA A 288 -22.74 -40.72 -43.08
C ALA A 288 -23.69 -39.54 -42.75
N THR A 289 -23.35 -38.39 -43.34
CA THR A 289 -24.28 -37.32 -43.71
C THR A 289 -25.03 -37.66 -45.00
N GLU A 290 -26.36 -37.57 -45.01
CA GLU A 290 -27.14 -37.31 -46.22
C GLU A 290 -28.11 -36.13 -45.99
N ASP A 291 -27.97 -35.15 -46.88
CA ASP A 291 -28.89 -34.15 -47.41
C ASP A 291 -30.29 -33.97 -46.77
N HIS A 292 -30.61 -32.70 -46.47
CA HIS A 292 -31.58 -31.96 -47.29
C HIS A 292 -31.53 -30.45 -47.04
N ALA A 293 -31.16 -29.73 -48.09
CA ALA A 293 -31.38 -28.30 -48.24
C ALA A 293 -32.78 -28.02 -48.82
N GLY A 294 -33.42 -26.95 -48.34
CA GLY A 294 -34.14 -26.04 -49.23
C GLY A 294 -35.63 -25.82 -49.01
N THR A 295 -35.95 -24.55 -48.75
CA THR A 295 -37.01 -23.76 -49.39
C THR A 295 -38.26 -23.43 -48.56
N GLY A 296 -38.37 -22.14 -48.21
CA GLY A 296 -39.49 -21.28 -48.63
C GLY A 296 -40.84 -21.39 -47.90
N ALA A 297 -41.23 -20.25 -47.32
CA ALA A 297 -42.60 -19.82 -47.02
C ALA A 297 -43.36 -20.57 -45.90
N GLU A 298 -43.82 -19.80 -44.90
CA GLU A 298 -45.24 -19.59 -44.63
C GLU A 298 -45.46 -19.01 -43.22
N THR A 299 -45.83 -17.74 -43.18
CA THR A 299 -46.63 -17.13 -42.13
C THR A 299 -47.94 -17.91 -41.97
N GLY A 300 -47.99 -18.86 -41.02
CA GLY A 300 -49.23 -19.64 -40.79
C GLY A 300 -49.27 -20.57 -39.56
N THR A 301 -48.22 -20.68 -38.74
CA THR A 301 -48.13 -21.76 -37.73
C THR A 301 -48.89 -21.50 -36.42
N SER A 302 -49.17 -20.24 -36.06
CA SER A 302 -49.83 -19.95 -34.76
C SER A 302 -51.34 -20.25 -34.75
N ALA A 303 -52.01 -20.14 -35.90
CA ALA A 303 -53.46 -20.39 -36.00
C ALA A 303 -53.82 -21.89 -36.07
N ARG A 304 -52.94 -22.75 -36.62
CA ARG A 304 -53.21 -24.20 -36.73
C ARG A 304 -53.01 -24.97 -35.43
N VAL A 305 -52.15 -24.50 -34.51
CA VAL A 305 -51.96 -25.14 -33.19
C VAL A 305 -53.18 -24.92 -32.28
N SER A 306 -53.82 -23.74 -32.35
CA SER A 306 -55.01 -23.43 -31.54
C SER A 306 -56.32 -24.05 -32.03
N ALA A 307 -56.36 -24.55 -33.26
CA ALA A 307 -57.51 -25.28 -33.80
C ALA A 307 -57.46 -26.78 -33.44
N ARG A 308 -56.27 -27.34 -33.24
CA ARG A 308 -56.10 -28.78 -32.91
C ARG A 308 -56.25 -29.10 -31.42
N THR A 309 -56.10 -28.10 -30.55
CA THR A 309 -56.29 -28.24 -29.09
C THR A 309 -57.75 -28.09 -28.66
N ARG A 310 -58.60 -27.43 -29.46
CA ARG A 310 -60.05 -27.32 -29.16
C ARG A 310 -60.86 -28.56 -29.53
N ASP A 311 -60.37 -29.39 -30.44
CA ASP A 311 -61.05 -30.63 -30.88
C ASP A 311 -60.68 -31.84 -30.00
N ARG A 312 -59.67 -31.71 -29.12
CA ARG A 312 -59.22 -32.79 -28.21
C ARG A 312 -59.72 -32.66 -26.77
N SER A 313 -60.33 -31.53 -26.41
CA SER A 313 -60.82 -31.31 -25.04
C SER A 313 -62.09 -32.09 -24.68
N ASP A 314 -62.80 -32.63 -25.68
CA ASP A 314 -64.03 -33.42 -25.49
C ASP A 314 -63.78 -34.94 -25.58
N ASP A 315 -62.55 -35.37 -25.83
CA ASP A 315 -62.17 -36.79 -25.87
C ASP A 315 -61.47 -37.22 -24.57
N PRO A 316 -62.15 -37.99 -23.69
CA PRO A 316 -61.58 -38.40 -22.41
C PRO A 316 -60.38 -39.36 -22.55
N GLU A 317 -60.20 -40.01 -23.71
CA GLU A 317 -59.03 -40.87 -23.95
C GLU A 317 -57.78 -40.04 -24.29
N ALA A 318 -57.93 -38.99 -25.11
CA ALA A 318 -56.83 -38.08 -25.45
C ALA A 318 -56.26 -37.35 -24.23
N LEU A 319 -57.13 -36.93 -23.30
CA LEU A 319 -56.70 -36.29 -22.05
C LEU A 319 -55.96 -37.26 -21.12
N ARG A 320 -56.33 -38.54 -21.10
CA ARG A 320 -55.61 -39.56 -20.32
C ARG A 320 -54.21 -39.79 -20.86
N GLU A 321 -54.08 -39.89 -22.18
CA GLU A 321 -52.79 -40.06 -22.84
C GLU A 321 -51.86 -38.84 -22.60
N GLU A 322 -52.41 -37.63 -22.55
CA GLU A 322 -51.65 -36.42 -22.27
C GLU A 322 -51.21 -36.31 -20.79
N ILE A 323 -52.07 -36.74 -19.85
CA ILE A 323 -51.71 -36.85 -18.43
C ILE A 323 -50.58 -37.88 -18.23
N GLU A 324 -50.64 -39.00 -18.94
CA GLU A 324 -49.63 -40.05 -18.86
C GLU A 324 -48.28 -39.57 -19.41
N ARG A 325 -48.28 -38.92 -20.59
CA ARG A 325 -47.06 -38.27 -21.13
C ARG A 325 -46.48 -37.18 -20.24
N LEU A 326 -47.33 -36.42 -19.56
CA LEU A 326 -46.88 -35.39 -18.61
C LEU A 326 -46.25 -36.03 -17.37
N ARG A 327 -46.82 -37.13 -16.88
CA ARG A 327 -46.29 -37.89 -15.74
C ARG A 327 -44.92 -38.49 -16.05
N ASP A 328 -44.76 -39.13 -17.21
CA ASP A 328 -43.48 -39.69 -17.66
C ASP A 328 -42.40 -38.61 -17.82
N ARG A 329 -42.80 -37.41 -18.24
CA ARG A 329 -41.87 -36.27 -18.40
C ARG A 329 -41.43 -35.70 -17.05
N VAL A 330 -42.31 -35.72 -16.05
CA VAL A 330 -41.96 -35.31 -14.68
C VAL A 330 -41.02 -36.34 -14.04
N GLU A 331 -41.30 -37.63 -14.19
CA GLU A 331 -40.48 -38.70 -13.64
C GLU A 331 -39.07 -38.74 -14.25
N SER A 332 -38.98 -38.60 -15.58
CA SER A 332 -37.68 -38.48 -16.26
C SER A 332 -36.92 -37.19 -15.92
N PHE A 333 -37.62 -36.10 -15.58
CA PHE A 333 -37.00 -34.85 -15.12
C PHE A 333 -36.47 -34.98 -13.69
N GLU A 334 -37.24 -35.59 -12.79
CA GLU A 334 -36.85 -35.86 -11.40
C GLU A 334 -35.60 -36.76 -11.35
N ASP A 335 -35.57 -37.82 -12.15
CA ASP A 335 -34.44 -38.75 -12.22
C ASP A 335 -33.16 -38.05 -12.76
N ASN A 336 -33.31 -37.09 -13.69
CA ASN A 336 -32.20 -36.30 -14.21
C ASN A 336 -31.68 -35.27 -13.18
N VAL A 337 -32.58 -34.69 -12.39
CA VAL A 337 -32.24 -33.77 -11.30
C VAL A 337 -31.52 -34.51 -10.18
N GLU A 338 -31.98 -35.71 -9.80
CA GLU A 338 -31.32 -36.50 -8.75
C GLU A 338 -29.92 -36.96 -9.18
N ARG A 339 -29.75 -37.33 -10.46
CA ARG A 339 -28.44 -37.71 -11.03
C ARG A 339 -27.45 -36.55 -11.12
N ARG A 340 -27.92 -35.31 -11.31
CA ARG A 340 -27.09 -34.09 -11.31
C ARG A 340 -26.88 -33.48 -9.93
N THR A 341 -27.65 -33.89 -8.92
CA THR A 341 -27.48 -33.40 -7.55
C THR A 341 -26.37 -34.19 -6.87
N VAL A 342 -25.13 -33.82 -7.18
CA VAL A 342 -23.92 -34.41 -6.57
C VAL A 342 -23.98 -34.22 -5.05
N LYS A 343 -23.95 -35.32 -4.29
CA LYS A 343 -24.01 -35.31 -2.82
C LYS A 343 -22.83 -34.50 -2.27
N LYS A 344 -23.13 -33.36 -1.65
CA LYS A 344 -22.20 -32.37 -1.05
C LYS A 344 -21.04 -32.97 -0.23
N GLU A 345 -21.24 -34.15 0.35
CA GLU A 345 -20.27 -34.84 1.20
C GLU A 345 -19.04 -35.38 0.43
N SER A 346 -19.20 -35.85 -0.82
CA SER A 346 -18.07 -36.37 -1.61
C SER A 346 -17.11 -35.25 -2.02
N LEU A 347 -17.66 -34.15 -2.56
CA LEU A 347 -16.92 -32.93 -2.92
C LEU A 347 -16.15 -32.34 -1.75
N GLN A 348 -16.74 -32.29 -0.56
CA GLN A 348 -16.06 -31.77 0.62
C GLN A 348 -14.86 -32.65 1.02
N SER A 349 -14.97 -33.97 0.90
CA SER A 349 -13.91 -34.90 1.24
C SER A 349 -12.72 -34.80 0.28
N GLU A 350 -13.00 -34.64 -1.02
CA GLU A 350 -11.99 -34.48 -2.07
C GLU A 350 -11.29 -33.12 -1.97
N LEU A 351 -12.06 -32.04 -1.75
CA LEU A 351 -11.49 -30.71 -1.54
C LEU A 351 -10.59 -30.70 -0.29
N LYS A 352 -11.04 -31.32 0.81
CA LYS A 352 -10.25 -31.40 2.04
C LYS A 352 -8.99 -32.24 1.87
N ARG A 353 -9.04 -33.30 1.05
CA ARG A 353 -7.87 -34.12 0.69
C ARG A 353 -6.90 -33.36 -0.21
N TYR A 354 -7.41 -32.63 -1.21
CA TYR A 354 -6.64 -31.80 -2.12
C TYR A 354 -5.93 -30.66 -1.39
N VAL A 355 -6.66 -29.88 -0.57
CA VAL A 355 -6.11 -28.80 0.25
C VAL A 355 -5.03 -29.34 1.20
N ARG A 356 -5.28 -30.47 1.86
CA ARG A 356 -4.29 -31.09 2.77
C ARG A 356 -3.02 -31.53 2.04
N ARG A 357 -3.12 -32.01 0.79
CA ARG A 357 -1.98 -32.42 -0.03
C ARG A 357 -1.21 -31.21 -0.58
N ARG A 358 -1.92 -30.15 -1.00
CA ARG A 358 -1.34 -28.89 -1.50
C ARG A 358 -0.59 -28.12 -0.41
N VAL A 359 -1.19 -27.98 0.77
CA VAL A 359 -0.61 -27.23 1.90
C VAL A 359 0.71 -27.86 2.38
N ARG A 360 0.85 -29.19 2.32
CA ARG A 360 2.10 -29.86 2.70
C ARG A 360 3.22 -29.73 1.67
N HIS A 361 2.90 -29.58 0.37
CA HIS A 361 3.92 -29.45 -0.67
C HIS A 361 4.51 -28.04 -0.78
N GLY A 362 3.77 -27.02 -0.34
CA GLY A 362 4.17 -25.61 -0.47
C GLY A 362 5.03 -25.05 0.67
N HIS A 363 5.35 -25.81 1.72
CA HIS A 363 6.12 -25.28 2.85
C HIS A 363 7.49 -25.93 3.04
N ALA A 364 7.79 -27.07 2.42
CA ALA A 364 9.09 -27.71 2.66
C ALA A 364 10.25 -27.09 1.85
N ARG A 365 9.97 -26.44 0.71
CA ARG A 365 11.01 -25.90 -0.19
C ARG A 365 11.56 -24.52 0.22
N ASP A 366 10.78 -23.75 0.97
CA ASP A 366 11.13 -22.34 1.25
C ASP A 366 11.78 -22.11 2.62
N TRP A 367 12.14 -23.17 3.37
CA TRP A 367 12.75 -23.04 4.69
C TRP A 367 14.25 -22.77 4.69
N GLY A 368 14.93 -23.05 3.57
CA GLY A 368 16.37 -22.83 3.42
C GLY A 368 16.83 -21.42 3.86
N PRO A 369 16.22 -20.34 3.34
CA PRO A 369 16.56 -18.96 3.71
C PRO A 369 16.49 -18.70 5.21
N TYR A 370 15.46 -19.22 5.85
CA TYR A 370 15.19 -19.00 7.27
C TYR A 370 16.15 -19.79 8.17
N LEU A 371 16.57 -20.99 7.76
CA LEU A 371 17.58 -21.78 8.47
C LEU A 371 18.96 -21.12 8.42
N VAL A 372 19.34 -20.54 7.28
CA VAL A 372 20.60 -19.79 7.14
C VAL A 372 20.58 -18.51 7.99
N LEU A 373 19.45 -17.79 7.99
CA LEU A 373 19.26 -16.62 8.83
C LEU A 373 19.34 -16.99 10.31
N LEU A 374 18.66 -18.06 10.73
CA LEU A 374 18.68 -18.54 12.11
C LEU A 374 20.10 -18.93 12.55
N TYR A 375 20.83 -19.65 11.71
CA TYR A 375 22.23 -20.00 11.96
C TYR A 375 23.12 -18.76 12.11
N GLY A 376 22.98 -17.77 11.22
CA GLY A 376 23.73 -16.52 11.31
C GLY A 376 23.41 -15.72 12.56
N THR A 377 22.14 -15.73 12.98
CA THR A 377 21.70 -15.05 14.21
C THR A 377 22.27 -15.76 15.44
N ALA A 378 22.20 -17.09 15.49
CA ALA A 378 22.76 -17.88 16.60
C ALA A 378 24.29 -17.72 16.71
N MET A 379 25.01 -17.75 15.58
CA MET A 379 26.46 -17.53 15.56
C MET A 379 26.86 -16.11 15.94
N SER A 380 26.05 -15.10 15.57
CA SER A 380 26.28 -13.71 15.99
C SER A 380 26.11 -13.56 17.49
N ILE A 381 25.09 -14.18 18.08
CA ILE A 381 24.89 -14.19 19.53
C ILE A 381 26.05 -14.92 20.23
N ALA A 382 26.49 -16.06 19.69
CA ALA A 382 27.64 -16.79 20.22
C ALA A 382 28.92 -15.95 20.16
N ALA A 383 29.15 -15.19 19.08
CA ALA A 383 30.31 -14.32 18.96
C ALA A 383 30.36 -13.26 20.08
N PHE A 384 29.23 -12.63 20.42
CA PHE A 384 29.17 -11.67 21.54
C PHE A 384 29.24 -12.31 22.92
N TYR A 385 28.86 -13.59 23.04
CA TYR A 385 28.93 -14.32 24.30
C TYR A 385 30.35 -14.81 24.62
N PHE A 386 31.09 -15.30 23.61
CA PHE A 386 32.40 -15.91 23.80
C PHE A 386 33.59 -14.97 23.52
N LEU A 387 33.41 -13.89 22.76
CA LEU A 387 34.46 -12.93 22.42
C LEU A 387 34.15 -11.56 23.02
N SER A 388 35.19 -10.82 23.39
CA SER A 388 35.07 -9.46 23.94
C SER A 388 35.89 -8.45 23.14
N GLY A 389 35.45 -7.19 23.14
CA GLY A 389 36.12 -6.09 22.44
C GLY A 389 36.08 -6.19 20.92
N GLY A 390 37.13 -5.72 20.24
CA GLY A 390 37.19 -5.65 18.77
C GLY A 390 37.10 -7.02 18.07
N TRP A 391 37.44 -8.11 18.76
CA TRP A 391 37.36 -9.47 18.22
C TRP A 391 35.92 -9.96 18.03
N ALA A 392 34.98 -9.51 18.87
CA ALA A 392 33.55 -9.82 18.68
C ALA A 392 33.01 -9.14 17.41
N ILE A 393 33.45 -7.92 17.13
CA ILE A 393 33.07 -7.15 15.94
C ILE A 393 33.65 -7.80 14.68
N LEU A 394 34.92 -8.22 14.72
CA LEU A 394 35.55 -8.95 13.61
C LEU A 394 34.84 -10.28 13.34
N ALA A 395 34.54 -11.07 14.38
CA ALA A 395 33.84 -12.34 14.24
C ALA A 395 32.41 -12.14 13.69
N LEU A 396 31.70 -11.09 14.12
CA LEU A 396 30.40 -10.72 13.57
C LEU A 396 30.50 -10.43 12.07
N LEU A 397 31.49 -9.64 11.65
CA LEU A 397 31.68 -9.26 10.24
C LEU A 397 31.97 -10.49 9.37
N VAL A 398 32.77 -11.44 9.87
CA VAL A 398 33.05 -12.73 9.20
C VAL A 398 31.80 -13.61 9.13
N VAL A 399 31.04 -13.75 10.22
CA VAL A 399 29.79 -14.53 10.24
C VAL A 399 28.76 -13.93 9.29
N TRP A 400 28.64 -12.60 9.27
CA TRP A 400 27.69 -11.88 8.44
C TRP A 400 28.03 -11.99 6.95
N THR A 401 29.31 -11.83 6.58
CA THR A 401 29.75 -12.01 5.19
C THR A 401 29.64 -13.46 4.71
N SER A 402 29.93 -14.43 5.58
CA SER A 402 29.79 -15.86 5.27
C SER A 402 28.32 -16.27 5.06
N THR A 403 27.43 -15.82 5.94
CA THR A 403 25.99 -16.13 5.85
C THR A 403 25.31 -15.43 4.68
N LEU A 404 25.71 -14.20 4.38
CA LEU A 404 25.26 -13.46 3.18
C LEU A 404 25.68 -14.18 1.89
N GLY A 405 26.92 -14.66 1.81
CA GLY A 405 27.42 -15.40 0.63
C GLY A 405 26.63 -16.69 0.38
N VAL A 406 26.38 -17.47 1.42
CA VAL A 406 25.58 -18.72 1.33
C VAL A 406 24.13 -18.42 0.97
N TYR A 407 23.54 -17.37 1.54
CA TYR A 407 22.19 -16.92 1.23
C TYR A 407 22.05 -16.53 -0.24
N VAL A 408 22.97 -15.73 -0.77
CA VAL A 408 22.99 -15.31 -2.18
C VAL A 408 23.14 -16.51 -3.11
N LEU A 409 24.05 -17.44 -2.80
CA LEU A 409 24.25 -18.66 -3.59
C LEU A 409 22.97 -19.51 -3.65
N MET A 410 22.27 -19.64 -2.53
CA MET A 410 21.04 -20.44 -2.44
C MET A 410 19.86 -19.75 -3.14
N VAL A 411 19.76 -18.42 -3.09
CA VAL A 411 18.76 -17.65 -3.86
C VAL A 411 19.02 -17.80 -5.36
N LEU A 412 20.29 -17.70 -5.79
CA LEU A 412 20.67 -17.92 -7.19
C LEU A 412 20.41 -19.35 -7.65
N PHE A 413 20.68 -20.35 -6.80
CA PHE A 413 20.42 -21.75 -7.10
C PHE A 413 18.92 -22.07 -7.16
N GLY A 414 18.13 -21.53 -6.23
CA GLY A 414 16.67 -21.64 -6.23
C GLY A 414 16.04 -20.98 -7.46
N PHE A 415 16.54 -19.82 -7.86
CA PHE A 415 16.14 -19.14 -9.09
C PHE A 415 16.55 -19.94 -10.35
N GLY A 416 17.76 -20.53 -10.34
CA GLY A 416 18.26 -21.38 -11.42
C GLY A 416 17.43 -22.65 -11.66
N ILE A 417 16.98 -23.31 -10.59
CA ILE A 417 16.06 -24.46 -10.70
C ILE A 417 14.68 -24.02 -11.21
N SER A 418 14.19 -22.85 -10.79
CA SER A 418 12.92 -22.32 -11.30
C SER A 418 12.98 -21.97 -12.80
N LEU A 419 14.15 -21.62 -13.32
CA LEU A 419 14.41 -21.39 -14.73
C LEU A 419 14.44 -22.69 -15.56
N LEU A 420 14.80 -23.82 -14.95
CA LEU A 420 14.79 -25.14 -15.61
C LEU A 420 13.37 -25.70 -15.84
N ASP A 421 12.34 -25.19 -15.16
CA ASP A 421 10.92 -25.54 -15.39
C ASP A 421 10.27 -24.74 -16.54
N ILE A 422 10.95 -23.72 -17.07
CA ILE A 422 10.46 -22.86 -18.15
C ILE A 422 10.32 -23.58 -19.51
N PRO A 423 11.20 -24.51 -19.93
CA PRO A 423 11.08 -25.19 -21.22
C PRO A 423 9.80 -26.04 -21.33
N GLY A 424 9.31 -26.61 -20.21
CA GLY A 424 8.06 -27.38 -20.17
C GLY A 424 6.84 -26.49 -20.46
N ARG A 425 6.76 -25.33 -19.79
CA ARG A 425 5.66 -24.37 -20.00
C ARG A 425 5.64 -23.75 -21.39
N VAL A 426 6.81 -23.56 -22.01
CA VAL A 426 6.89 -23.02 -23.37
C VAL A 426 6.47 -24.08 -24.40
N ARG A 427 6.74 -25.37 -24.16
CA ARG A 427 6.29 -26.46 -25.03
C ARG A 427 4.77 -26.62 -25.02
N ASP A 428 4.14 -26.50 -23.86
CA ASP A 428 2.68 -26.58 -23.73
C ASP A 428 1.96 -25.41 -24.42
N LEU A 429 2.53 -24.19 -24.32
CA LEU A 429 2.04 -22.99 -25.01
C LEU A 429 2.15 -23.04 -26.54
N VAL A 430 3.07 -23.85 -27.08
CA VAL A 430 3.23 -24.03 -28.54
C VAL A 430 2.33 -25.15 -29.06
N GLY A 431 1.91 -26.09 -28.21
CA GLY A 431 0.92 -27.12 -28.56
C GLY A 431 -0.47 -26.55 -28.84
N GLU A 432 -0.93 -25.62 -28.01
CA GLU A 432 -2.26 -24.95 -28.12
C GLU A 432 -2.43 -24.07 -29.37
N ARG A 433 -1.35 -23.68 -30.04
CA ARG A 433 -1.42 -22.89 -31.28
C ARG A 433 -1.49 -23.72 -32.56
N ARG A 434 -1.42 -25.05 -32.47
CA ARG A 434 -1.35 -25.95 -33.63
C ARG A 434 -2.49 -26.97 -33.73
N SER A 435 -3.43 -26.99 -32.80
CA SER A 435 -4.68 -27.77 -32.89
C SER A 435 -5.85 -26.90 -33.34
#